data_AF-A0AAX7SE75-F1
#
_entry.id   AF-A0AAX7SE75-F1
#
_cell.length_a   1.000
_cell.length_b   1.000
_cell.length_c   1.000
_cell.angle_alpha   90.00
_cell.angle_beta   90.00
_cell.angle_gamma   90.00
#
_symmetry.space_group_name_H-M   'P 1'
#
loop_
_entity.id
_entity.type
_entity.pdbx_description
1 polymer ?
#
loop_
_entity_poly.entity_id
_entity_poly.type
_entity_poly.pdbx_seq_one_letter_code
_entity_poly.pdbx_strand_id
1 'polypeptide(L)'
;MKATVGLLLLLLTVYCCAAGPQGVLEMSPGQCCFKFFTGRIPPKKIVSVIKTHSACLEKAFVIGTAAGMRICVSQSVTWAQEAFKQKQIGDE
;
A
#
# COMPACT_ATOMS: atom_id res chain seq x y z
N MET A 1 -24.04 19.28 35.35
CA MET A 1 -24.21 19.30 33.87
C MET A 1 -23.01 19.87 33.11
N LYS A 2 -22.18 20.75 33.69
CA LYS A 2 -20.98 21.31 33.00
C LYS A 2 -19.81 20.33 32.87
N ALA A 3 -19.58 19.48 33.89
CA ALA A 3 -18.49 18.49 33.87
C ALA A 3 -18.72 17.38 32.84
N THR A 4 -19.98 16.99 32.62
CA THR A 4 -20.35 15.96 31.64
C THR A 4 -20.13 16.42 30.20
N VAL A 5 -20.39 17.70 29.89
CA VAL A 5 -20.14 18.28 28.56
C VAL A 5 -18.64 18.38 28.29
N GLY A 6 -17.85 18.82 29.28
CA GLY A 6 -16.39 18.90 29.16
C GLY A 6 -15.74 17.53 28.94
N LEU A 7 -16.23 16.49 29.63
CA LEU A 7 -15.77 15.12 29.45
C LEU A 7 -16.14 14.56 28.06
N LEU A 8 -17.33 14.86 27.55
CA LEU A 8 -17.78 14.43 26.23
C LEU A 8 -16.94 15.06 25.10
N LEU A 9 -16.58 16.35 25.23
CA LEU A 9 -15.71 17.02 24.26
C LEU A 9 -14.29 16.45 24.25
N LEU A 10 -13.73 16.11 25.42
CA LEU A 10 -12.40 15.49 25.52
C LEU A 10 -12.35 14.08 24.92
N LEU A 11 -13.45 13.31 25.01
CA LEU A 11 -13.53 11.98 24.41
C LEU A 11 -13.60 12.03 22.88
N LEU A 12 -14.26 13.05 22.31
CA LEU A 12 -14.37 13.24 20.85
C LEU A 12 -13.04 13.62 20.19
N THR A 13 -12.18 14.40 20.85
CA THR A 13 -10.88 14.81 20.29
C THR A 13 -9.87 13.67 20.23
N VAL A 14 -9.89 12.74 21.20
CA VAL A 14 -9.04 11.54 21.18
C VAL A 14 -9.42 10.58 20.05
N TYR A 15 -10.72 10.49 19.71
CA TYR A 15 -11.19 9.59 18.65
C TYR A 15 -10.75 10.05 17.24
N CYS A 16 -10.69 11.36 16.98
CA CYS A 16 -10.26 11.88 15.67
C CYS A 16 -8.77 11.65 15.37
N CYS A 17 -7.93 11.46 16.39
CA CYS A 17 -6.50 11.16 16.19
C CYS A 17 -6.22 9.66 15.98
N ALA A 18 -7.23 8.79 16.11
CA ALA A 18 -7.11 7.37 15.80
C ALA A 18 -7.35 7.05 14.31
N ALA A 19 -7.61 8.06 13.48
CA ALA A 19 -7.44 7.94 12.04
C ALA A 19 -5.93 7.95 11.73
N GLY A 20 -5.28 6.80 11.94
CA GLY A 20 -3.93 6.57 11.44
C GLY A 20 -3.89 6.89 9.94
N PRO A 21 -2.77 7.39 9.41
CA PRO A 21 -2.65 7.70 7.99
C PRO A 21 -3.13 6.49 7.20
N GLN A 22 -4.14 6.69 6.35
CA GLN A 22 -4.72 5.63 5.53
C GLN A 22 -3.55 4.97 4.79
N GLY A 23 -3.24 3.78 5.28
CA GLY A 23 -1.92 3.20 5.15
C GLY A 23 -1.58 2.98 3.70
N VAL A 24 -0.32 3.22 3.37
CA VAL A 24 0.34 2.52 2.27
C VAL A 24 -0.23 1.11 2.19
N LEU A 25 -0.80 0.74 1.03
CA LEU A 25 -1.32 -0.60 0.82
C LEU A 25 -0.13 -1.57 0.97
N GLU A 26 0.04 -2.07 2.20
CA GLU A 26 1.04 -3.05 2.58
C GLU A 26 0.32 -4.37 2.73
N MET A 27 0.91 -5.40 2.14
CA MET A 27 0.33 -6.73 2.17
C MET A 27 0.34 -7.30 3.59
N SER A 28 -0.65 -8.13 3.94
CA SER A 28 -0.69 -8.80 5.25
C SER A 28 0.63 -9.51 5.57
N PRO A 29 1.06 -9.52 6.84
CA PRO A 29 2.31 -10.17 7.24
C PRO A 29 2.28 -11.64 6.82
N GLY A 30 3.25 -12.04 5.98
CA GLY A 30 3.38 -13.40 5.43
C GLY A 30 3.35 -13.49 3.90
N GLN A 31 2.91 -12.46 3.17
CA GLN A 31 2.93 -12.45 1.71
C GLN A 31 4.21 -11.78 1.19
N CYS A 32 5.30 -12.55 1.09
CA CYS A 32 6.59 -12.10 0.54
C CYS A 32 6.86 -12.65 -0.87
N CYS A 33 7.74 -11.98 -1.61
CA CYS A 33 8.20 -12.41 -2.92
C CYS A 33 9.56 -13.12 -2.81
N PHE A 34 9.68 -14.28 -3.45
CA PHE A 34 10.93 -15.04 -3.52
C PHE A 34 11.43 -15.23 -4.97
N LYS A 35 10.57 -14.94 -5.96
CA LYS A 35 10.90 -14.98 -7.38
C LYS A 35 10.51 -13.66 -8.03
N PHE A 36 11.41 -13.10 -8.81
CA PHE A 36 11.25 -11.78 -9.40
C PHE A 36 11.15 -11.86 -10.91
N PHE A 37 10.18 -11.15 -11.46
CA PHE A 37 10.06 -10.96 -12.90
C PHE A 37 11.05 -9.88 -13.35
N THR A 38 11.83 -10.20 -14.39
CA THR A 38 12.88 -9.32 -14.93
C THR A 38 12.43 -8.56 -16.18
N GLY A 39 11.32 -8.94 -16.79
CA GLY A 39 10.74 -8.24 -17.93
C GLY A 39 10.02 -6.95 -17.55
N ARG A 40 9.39 -6.33 -18.54
CA ARG A 40 8.56 -5.12 -18.35
C ARG A 40 7.10 -5.43 -18.61
N ILE A 41 6.23 -5.08 -17.67
CA ILE A 41 4.78 -5.18 -17.84
C ILE A 41 4.31 -3.91 -18.57
N PRO A 42 3.55 -4.03 -19.68
CA PRO A 42 2.98 -2.86 -20.34
C PRO A 42 2.08 -2.07 -19.38
N PRO A 43 2.22 -0.73 -19.25
CA PRO A 43 1.45 0.07 -18.28
C PRO A 43 -0.07 -0.11 -18.39
N LYS A 44 -0.59 -0.26 -19.61
CA LYS A 44 -2.02 -0.51 -19.89
C LYS A 44 -2.56 -1.79 -19.26
N LYS A 45 -1.69 -2.76 -18.94
CA LYS A 45 -2.06 -4.03 -18.30
C LYS A 45 -1.93 -3.99 -16.77
N ILE A 46 -1.37 -2.92 -16.20
CA ILE A 46 -1.17 -2.78 -14.76
C ILE A 46 -2.44 -2.21 -14.13
N VAL A 47 -3.08 -3.01 -13.29
CA VAL A 47 -4.29 -2.64 -12.56
C VAL A 47 -3.93 -2.06 -11.20
N SER A 48 -3.10 -2.77 -10.43
CA SER A 48 -2.69 -2.38 -9.08
C SER A 48 -1.19 -2.58 -8.87
N VAL A 49 -0.60 -1.80 -7.98
CA VAL A 49 0.79 -1.98 -7.53
C VAL A 49 0.84 -1.80 -6.03
N ILE A 50 1.20 -2.87 -5.31
CA ILE A 50 1.16 -2.93 -3.84
C ILE A 50 2.58 -3.20 -3.34
N LYS A 51 3.00 -2.59 -2.23
CA LYS A 51 4.27 -2.92 -1.60
C LYS A 51 4.14 -4.22 -0.80
N THR A 52 5.16 -5.07 -0.92
CA THR A 52 5.33 -6.17 0.04
C THR A 52 5.53 -5.64 1.45
N HIS A 53 5.16 -6.45 2.44
CA HIS A 53 5.29 -6.08 3.84
C HIS A 53 6.75 -5.75 4.20
N SER A 54 6.94 -4.78 5.09
CA SER A 54 8.23 -4.31 5.58
C SER A 54 9.07 -5.42 6.24
N ALA A 55 8.43 -6.46 6.79
CA ALA A 55 9.11 -7.64 7.33
C ALA A 55 9.73 -8.58 6.26
N CYS A 56 9.38 -8.43 4.98
CA CYS A 56 10.01 -9.23 3.92
C CYS A 56 11.48 -8.84 3.77
N LEU A 57 12.36 -9.84 3.66
CA LEU A 57 13.80 -9.63 3.45
C LEU A 57 14.05 -8.87 2.15
N GLU A 58 13.51 -9.39 1.05
CA GLU A 58 13.58 -8.76 -0.26
C GLU A 58 12.40 -7.79 -0.46
N LYS A 59 12.72 -6.56 -0.86
CA LYS A 59 11.71 -5.52 -1.10
C LYS A 59 11.15 -5.63 -2.51
N ALA A 60 9.83 -5.82 -2.60
CA ALA A 60 9.15 -6.01 -3.88
C ALA A 60 7.88 -5.16 -4.01
N PHE A 61 7.50 -4.92 -5.26
CA PHE A 61 6.15 -4.57 -5.67
C PHE A 61 5.42 -5.83 -6.15
N VAL A 62 4.18 -6.00 -5.71
CA VAL A 62 3.26 -6.98 -6.25
C VAL A 62 2.34 -6.28 -7.22
N ILE A 63 2.53 -6.55 -8.51
CA ILE A 63 1.78 -5.94 -9.60
C ILE A 63 0.60 -6.85 -9.94
N GLY A 64 -0.61 -6.33 -9.75
CA GLY A 64 -1.85 -6.93 -10.25
C GLY A 64 -2.06 -6.54 -11.69
N THR A 65 -2.27 -7.53 -12.56
CA THR A 65 -2.53 -7.30 -13.99
C THR A 65 -3.99 -7.50 -14.34
N ALA A 66 -4.43 -6.95 -15.47
CA ALA A 66 -5.79 -7.13 -15.98
C ALA A 66 -6.14 -8.61 -16.28
N ALA A 67 -5.14 -9.47 -16.44
CA ALA A 67 -5.33 -10.92 -16.59
C ALA A 67 -5.52 -11.65 -15.24
N GLY A 68 -5.64 -10.92 -14.12
CA GLY A 68 -5.76 -11.49 -12.78
C GLY A 68 -4.45 -12.01 -12.18
N MET A 69 -3.33 -11.89 -12.89
CA MET A 69 -2.03 -12.35 -12.39
C MET A 69 -1.43 -11.39 -11.38
N ARG A 70 -0.76 -11.94 -10.36
CA ARG A 70 0.08 -11.21 -9.40
C ARG A 70 1.54 -11.47 -9.73
N ILE A 71 2.29 -10.42 -10.07
CA ILE A 71 3.68 -10.52 -10.50
C ILE A 71 4.56 -9.75 -9.53
N CYS A 72 5.55 -10.44 -8.97
CA CYS A 72 6.57 -9.84 -8.11
C CYS A 72 7.66 -9.16 -8.96
N VAL A 73 7.92 -7.89 -8.68
CA VAL A 73 9.00 -7.10 -9.30
C VAL A 73 9.79 -6.42 -8.19
N SER A 74 11.12 -6.43 -8.27
CA SER A 74 11.97 -5.81 -7.25
C SER A 74 11.74 -4.30 -7.17
N GLN A 75 11.80 -3.73 -5.96
CA GLN A 75 11.71 -2.28 -5.77
C GLN A 75 12.90 -1.51 -6.35
N SER A 76 14.00 -2.18 -6.70
CA SER A 76 15.13 -1.54 -7.39
C SER A 76 14.86 -1.23 -8.86
N VAL A 77 13.79 -1.77 -9.43
CA VAL A 77 13.47 -1.62 -10.85
C VAL A 77 12.74 -0.29 -11.09
N THR A 78 13.37 0.60 -11.85
CA THR A 78 12.88 1.98 -12.09
C THR A 78 11.45 2.01 -12.64
N TRP A 79 11.13 1.20 -13.66
CA TRP A 79 9.78 1.24 -14.25
C TRP A 79 8.69 0.80 -13.25
N ALA A 80 9.03 -0.06 -12.28
CA ALA A 80 8.10 -0.51 -11.26
C ALA A 80 7.87 0.55 -10.19
N GLN A 81 8.91 1.32 -9.84
CA GLN A 81 8.79 2.50 -8.97
C GLN A 81 7.87 3.55 -9.60
N GLU A 82 8.04 3.83 -10.89
CA GLU A 82 7.18 4.78 -11.60
C GLU A 82 5.73 4.29 -11.66
N ALA A 83 5.52 3.00 -11.94
CA ALA A 83 4.18 2.41 -11.91
C ALA A 83 3.53 2.49 -10.52
N PHE A 84 4.31 2.30 -9.45
CA PHE A 84 3.82 2.45 -8.07
C PHE A 84 3.40 3.89 -7.77
N LYS A 85 4.24 4.89 -8.11
CA LYS A 85 3.90 6.31 -7.93
C LYS A 85 2.62 6.67 -8.68
N GLN A 86 2.53 6.29 -9.96
CA GLN A 86 1.35 6.58 -10.78
C GLN A 86 0.06 6.00 -10.21
N LYS A 87 0.12 4.82 -9.57
CA LYS A 87 -1.06 4.19 -8.97
C LYS A 87 -1.40 4.74 -7.59
N GLN A 88 -0.41 5.11 -6.78
CA GLN A 88 -0.69 5.74 -5.47
C GLN A 88 -1.32 7.13 -5.57
N ILE A 89 -1.03 7.89 -6.62
CA ILE A 89 -1.65 9.21 -6.86
C ILE A 89 -3.12 9.11 -7.29
N GLY A 90 -3.60 7.93 -7.71
CA GLY A 90 -4.98 7.73 -8.15
C GLY A 90 -5.92 7.12 -7.10
N ASP A 91 -5.45 6.90 -5.87
CA ASP A 91 -6.20 6.31 -4.75
C ASP A 91 -6.54 7.36 -3.66
N GLU A 92 -6.44 8.67 -3.99
CA GLU A 92 -6.98 9.80 -3.21
C GLU A 92 -8.22 10.41 -3.89
#